data_AF-A0A7C0U4N1-F1
#
_entry.id   AF-A0A7C0U4N1-F1
#
_cell.length_a   1.000
_cell.length_b   1.000
_cell.length_c   1.000
_cell.angle_alpha   90.00
_cell.angle_beta   90.00
_cell.angle_gamma   90.00
#
_symmetry.space_group_name_H-M   'P 1'
#
loop_
_entity.id
_entity.type
_entity.pdbx_description
1 polymer ?
#
loop_
_entity_poly.entity_id
_entity_poly.type
_entity_poly.pdbx_seq_one_letter_code
_entity_poly.pdbx_strand_id
1 'polypeptide(L)'
;MKARGKEGKELSITVKEEDIERLIKWRKTYCGSKPLFYLQLFFDKGFFISFDRVLEIIAQAKTRKIEHYRFAVDRKTGKATHFIGMSHAKVCLIAIEYPKVVAKSIKAWDGKVYAIRTPEGGKFKLNEEFIQELLSLKSKSA
;
A
#
# COMPACT_ATOMS: atom_id res chain seq x y z
N MET A 1 0.41 -25.59 -17.29
CA MET A 1 1.03 -24.24 -17.26
C MET A 1 1.41 -23.91 -15.82
N LYS A 2 2.70 -24.02 -15.46
CA LYS A 2 3.20 -23.53 -14.16
C LYS A 2 3.34 -22.01 -14.25
N ALA A 3 2.48 -21.27 -13.57
CA ALA A 3 2.65 -19.83 -13.41
C ALA A 3 3.97 -19.59 -12.67
N ARG A 4 4.99 -19.13 -13.39
CA ARG A 4 6.24 -18.62 -12.81
C ARG A 4 5.91 -17.33 -12.04
N GLY A 5 5.45 -17.46 -10.80
CA GLY A 5 5.79 -16.46 -9.80
C GLY A 5 7.31 -16.49 -9.69
N LYS A 6 8.00 -15.39 -10.02
CA LYS A 6 9.44 -15.28 -9.74
C LYS A 6 9.60 -15.45 -8.22
N GLU A 7 10.11 -16.60 -7.80
CA GLU A 7 10.61 -16.82 -6.44
C GLU A 7 11.57 -15.68 -6.12
N GLY A 8 11.25 -14.89 -5.08
CA GLY A 8 12.12 -13.81 -4.59
C GLY A 8 11.63 -12.37 -4.79
N LYS A 9 10.44 -12.12 -5.36
CA LYS A 9 9.82 -10.79 -5.17
C LYS A 9 9.10 -10.75 -3.83
N GLU A 10 9.79 -10.22 -2.83
CA GLU A 10 9.19 -9.88 -1.55
C GLU A 10 8.01 -8.92 -1.77
N LEU A 11 6.94 -9.17 -1.03
CA LEU A 11 5.80 -8.27 -0.98
C LEU A 11 6.28 -6.91 -0.43
N SER A 12 5.83 -5.83 -1.05
CA SER A 12 6.23 -4.48 -0.64
C SER A 12 5.12 -3.48 -0.86
N ILE A 13 5.01 -2.52 0.05
CA ILE A 13 4.22 -1.31 -0.10
C ILE A 13 4.96 -0.39 -1.08
N THR A 14 4.25 0.05 -2.11
CA THR A 14 4.80 0.94 -3.14
C THR A 14 4.48 2.38 -2.78
N VAL A 15 5.51 3.19 -2.59
CA VAL A 15 5.40 4.60 -2.23
C VAL A 15 6.11 5.43 -3.31
N LYS A 16 5.38 6.23 -4.07
CA LYS A 16 5.96 7.11 -5.09
C LYS A 16 6.38 8.45 -4.47
N GLU A 17 7.50 8.99 -4.93
CA GLU A 17 8.02 10.26 -4.39
C GLU A 17 7.05 11.43 -4.64
N GLU A 18 6.41 11.45 -5.81
CA GLU A 18 5.36 12.43 -6.16
C GLU A 18 4.17 12.42 -5.17
N ASP A 19 3.84 11.26 -4.61
CA ASP A 19 2.75 11.13 -3.64
C ASP A 19 3.20 11.60 -2.25
N ILE A 20 4.46 11.35 -1.87
CA ILE A 20 5.05 11.84 -0.61
C ILE A 20 5.00 13.37 -0.57
N GLU A 21 5.46 14.04 -1.64
CA GLU A 21 5.46 15.51 -1.71
C GLU A 21 4.05 16.10 -1.53
N ARG A 22 3.06 15.49 -2.19
CA ARG A 22 1.65 15.88 -2.10
C ARG A 22 1.09 15.66 -0.69
N LEU A 23 1.41 14.53 -0.05
CA LEU A 23 0.99 14.21 1.31
C LEU A 23 1.64 15.13 2.35
N ILE A 24 2.91 15.50 2.19
CA ILE A 24 3.57 16.50 3.03
C ILE A 24 2.87 17.85 2.90
N LYS A 25 2.58 18.29 1.67
CA LYS A 25 1.84 19.54 1.44
C LYS A 25 0.47 19.51 2.08
N TRP A 26 -0.29 18.44 1.87
CA TRP A 26 -1.60 18.23 2.49
C TRP A 26 -1.52 18.28 4.01
N ARG A 27 -0.55 17.57 4.60
CA ARG A 27 -0.32 17.57 6.05
C ARG A 27 -0.03 18.97 6.60
N LYS A 28 0.78 19.77 5.89
CA LYS A 28 1.05 21.17 6.25
C LYS A 28 -0.22 22.04 6.17
N THR A 29 -1.05 21.85 5.13
CA THR A 29 -2.31 22.59 4.96
C THR A 29 -3.30 22.32 6.10
N TYR A 30 -3.34 21.09 6.63
CA TYR A 30 -4.23 20.71 7.74
C TYR A 30 -3.52 20.68 9.11
N CYS A 31 -2.42 21.44 9.27
CA CYS A 31 -1.64 21.56 10.52
C CYS A 31 -1.27 20.22 11.18
N GLY A 32 -1.07 19.15 10.42
CA GLY A 32 -0.72 17.83 10.96
C GLY A 32 -1.80 17.16 11.81
N SER A 33 -3.01 17.73 11.87
CA SER A 33 -4.11 17.25 12.73
C SER A 33 -4.63 15.86 12.37
N LYS A 34 -4.32 15.36 11.16
CA LYS A 34 -4.84 14.10 10.65
C LYS A 34 -3.73 13.07 10.45
N PRO A 35 -3.82 11.90 11.10
CA PRO A 35 -2.88 10.81 10.87
C PRO A 35 -3.09 10.24 9.46
N LEU A 36 -1.97 9.90 8.80
CA LEU A 36 -1.95 9.37 7.44
C LEU A 36 -1.35 7.97 7.46
N PHE A 37 -1.97 7.06 6.71
CA PHE A 37 -1.54 5.67 6.61
C PHE A 37 -1.53 5.23 5.15
N TYR A 38 -0.57 4.38 4.80
CA TYR A 38 -0.60 3.60 3.58
C TYR A 38 -1.24 2.26 3.87
N LEU A 39 -2.19 1.85 3.02
CA LEU A 39 -2.87 0.57 3.10
C LEU A 39 -2.59 -0.23 1.84
N GLN A 40 -2.02 -1.42 1.99
CA GLN A 40 -1.80 -2.38 0.93
C GLN A 40 -2.74 -3.56 1.14
N LEU A 41 -3.67 -3.76 0.20
CA LEU A 41 -4.65 -4.85 0.24
C LEU A 41 -4.22 -6.00 -0.67
N PHE A 42 -4.27 -7.21 -0.13
CA PHE A 42 -4.22 -8.47 -0.86
C PHE A 42 -5.57 -9.18 -0.72
N PHE A 43 -5.77 -10.28 -1.44
CA PHE A 43 -7.05 -11.02 -1.39
C PHE A 43 -7.29 -11.76 -0.07
N ASP A 44 -6.24 -11.98 0.71
CA ASP A 44 -6.25 -12.69 1.98
C ASP A 44 -6.03 -11.77 3.17
N LYS A 45 -5.18 -10.75 3.04
CA LYS A 45 -4.78 -9.86 4.14
C LYS A 45 -4.57 -8.43 3.67
N GLY A 46 -4.75 -7.49 4.59
CA GLY A 46 -4.38 -6.10 4.40
C GLY A 46 -3.30 -5.70 5.39
N PHE A 47 -2.37 -4.88 4.93
CA PHE A 47 -1.27 -4.35 5.72
C PHE A 47 -1.30 -2.85 5.71
N PHE A 48 -0.88 -2.25 6.81
CA PHE A 48 -0.78 -0.81 6.94
C PHE A 48 0.56 -0.37 7.51
N ILE A 49 0.95 0.84 7.15
CA ILE A 49 2.12 1.53 7.69
C ILE A 49 1.78 3.02 7.83
N SER A 50 2.21 3.64 8.94
CA SER A 50 2.01 5.07 9.13
C SER A 50 2.90 5.88 8.18
N PHE A 51 2.42 7.05 7.77
CA PHE A 51 3.21 7.94 6.92
C PHE A 51 4.51 8.39 7.60
N ASP A 52 4.47 8.60 8.91
CA ASP A 52 5.67 8.92 9.70
C ASP A 52 6.71 7.80 9.62
N ARG A 53 6.27 6.54 9.74
CA ARG A 53 7.17 5.40 9.65
C ARG A 53 7.76 5.26 8.25
N VAL A 54 6.98 5.54 7.20
CA VAL A 54 7.47 5.60 5.82
C VAL A 54 8.58 6.63 5.67
N LEU A 55 8.37 7.85 6.19
CA LEU A 55 9.38 8.92 6.16
C LEU A 55 10.64 8.54 6.94
N GLU A 56 10.51 7.93 8.11
CA GLU A 56 11.65 7.42 8.88
C GLU A 56 12.47 6.39 8.10
N ILE A 57 11.81 5.41 7.50
CA ILE A 57 12.48 4.36 6.70
C ILE A 57 13.23 5.02 5.52
N ILE A 58 12.60 5.96 4.82
CA ILE A 58 13.25 6.66 3.71
C ILE A 58 14.45 7.49 4.19
N ALA A 59 14.32 8.19 5.32
CA ALA A 59 15.40 8.98 5.89
C ALA A 59 16.59 8.10 6.33
N GLN A 60 16.31 6.98 6.99
CA GLN A 60 17.32 6.00 7.40
C GLN A 60 17.96 5.32 6.19
N ALA A 61 17.21 5.06 5.11
CA ALA A 61 17.74 4.44 3.91
C ALA A 61 18.78 5.30 3.18
N LYS A 62 18.80 6.63 3.44
CA LYS A 62 19.83 7.53 2.92
C LYS A 62 21.20 7.34 3.59
N THR A 63 21.21 6.86 4.84
CA THR A 63 22.44 6.75 5.65
C THR A 63 22.89 5.31 5.87
N ARG A 64 21.95 4.35 5.88
CA ARG A 64 22.23 2.93 6.08
C ARG A 64 21.41 2.04 5.14
N LYS A 65 21.90 0.83 4.90
CA LYS A 65 21.14 -0.21 4.21
C LYS A 65 20.02 -0.70 5.13
N ILE A 66 18.78 -0.63 4.65
CA ILE A 66 17.60 -1.18 5.34
C ILE A 66 17.20 -2.48 4.65
N GLU A 67 16.95 -3.51 5.44
CA GLU A 67 16.46 -4.79 4.94
C GLU A 67 15.07 -4.63 4.32
N HIS A 68 14.85 -5.33 3.19
CA HIS A 68 13.58 -5.31 2.47
C HIS A 68 13.15 -3.92 1.96
N TYR A 69 14.07 -2.96 1.88
CA TYR A 69 13.84 -1.66 1.25
C TYR A 69 14.53 -1.59 -0.10
N ARG A 70 13.83 -1.09 -1.12
CA ARG A 70 14.40 -0.86 -2.46
C ARG A 70 13.95 0.48 -3.02
N PHE A 71 14.89 1.24 -3.56
CA PHE A 71 14.61 2.44 -4.33
C PHE A 71 14.76 2.15 -5.82
N ALA A 72 13.84 2.64 -6.65
CA ALA A 72 13.96 2.56 -8.09
C ALA A 72 13.46 3.82 -8.77
N VAL A 73 14.17 4.22 -9.82
CA VAL A 73 13.77 5.29 -10.72
C VAL A 73 13.39 4.67 -12.05
N ASP A 74 12.17 4.94 -12.50
CA ASP A 74 11.71 4.48 -13.81
C ASP A 74 12.43 5.26 -14.91
N ARG A 75 13.14 4.54 -15.80
CA ARG A 75 13.95 5.16 -16.87
C ARG A 75 13.13 5.91 -17.92
N LYS A 76 11.85 5.59 -18.08
CA LYS A 76 10.97 6.21 -19.10
C LYS A 76 10.26 7.43 -18.56
N THR A 77 9.80 7.38 -17.30
CA THR A 77 9.02 8.45 -16.69
C THR A 77 9.85 9.36 -15.78
N GLY A 78 11.07 8.95 -15.42
CA GLY A 78 11.92 9.65 -14.45
C GLY A 78 11.39 9.55 -13.00
N LYS A 79 10.31 8.81 -12.78
CA LYS A 79 9.61 8.77 -11.50
C LYS A 79 10.32 7.85 -10.52
N ALA A 80 10.56 8.40 -9.33
CA ALA A 80 11.17 7.70 -8.23
C ALA A 80 10.12 6.99 -7.36
N THR A 81 10.42 5.75 -6.98
CA THR A 81 9.52 4.90 -6.20
C THR A 81 10.30 4.14 -5.14
N HIS A 82 9.83 4.25 -3.91
CA HIS A 82 10.30 3.50 -2.75
C HIS A 82 9.43 2.25 -2.58
N PHE A 83 10.08 1.10 -2.52
CA PHE A 83 9.46 -0.19 -2.21
C PHE A 83 9.83 -0.55 -0.78
N ILE A 84 8.85 -0.55 0.10
CA ILE A 84 9.03 -0.86 1.52
C ILE A 84 8.48 -2.26 1.76
N GLY A 85 9.33 -3.20 2.14
CA GLY A 85 8.95 -4.58 2.39
C GLY A 85 7.87 -4.70 3.46
N MET A 86 7.01 -5.72 3.34
CA MET A 86 5.90 -5.91 4.28
C MET A 86 6.36 -6.18 5.72
N SER A 87 7.62 -6.57 5.95
CA SER A 87 8.20 -6.73 7.29
C SER A 87 8.13 -5.45 8.13
N HIS A 88 8.10 -4.28 7.48
CA HIS A 88 7.96 -2.98 8.14
C HIS A 88 6.51 -2.56 8.36
N ALA A 89 5.55 -3.32 7.83
CA ALA A 89 4.13 -3.04 7.92
C ALA A 89 3.43 -4.00 8.88
N LYS A 90 2.35 -3.55 9.50
CA LYS A 90 1.53 -4.38 10.39
C LYS A 90 0.31 -4.92 9.64
N VAL A 91 -0.18 -6.10 10.04
CA VAL A 91 -1.44 -6.65 9.49
C VAL A 91 -2.63 -5.96 10.14
N CYS A 92 -3.48 -5.30 9.34
CA CYS A 92 -4.70 -4.66 9.81
C CYS A 92 -5.98 -5.42 9.44
N LEU A 93 -5.94 -6.23 8.38
CA LEU A 93 -7.13 -6.85 7.82
C LEU A 93 -6.86 -8.32 7.53
N ILE A 94 -7.84 -9.17 7.84
CA ILE A 94 -7.83 -10.61 7.54
C ILE A 94 -9.11 -10.95 6.79
N ALA A 95 -9.01 -11.61 5.64
CA ALA A 95 -10.16 -12.01 4.86
C ALA A 95 -10.98 -13.06 5.61
N ILE A 96 -12.26 -12.77 5.80
CA ILE A 96 -13.27 -13.72 6.25
C ILE A 96 -13.83 -14.47 5.04
N GLU A 97 -14.08 -13.73 3.97
CA GLU A 97 -14.56 -14.25 2.69
C GLU A 97 -13.60 -13.80 1.60
N TYR A 98 -13.07 -14.74 0.84
CA TYR A 98 -12.20 -14.44 -0.29
C TYR A 98 -13.04 -13.93 -1.48
N PRO A 99 -12.55 -12.94 -2.24
CA PRO A 99 -13.24 -12.47 -3.43
C PRO A 99 -13.22 -13.55 -4.52
N LYS A 100 -14.30 -13.64 -5.29
CA LYS A 100 -14.36 -14.50 -6.48
C LYS A 100 -13.81 -13.74 -7.67
N VAL A 101 -12.89 -14.33 -8.41
CA VAL A 101 -12.34 -13.70 -9.62
C VAL A 101 -13.23 -14.06 -10.80
N VAL A 102 -13.96 -13.08 -11.33
CA VAL A 102 -14.81 -13.24 -12.51
C VAL A 102 -14.17 -12.58 -13.73
N ALA A 103 -14.38 -13.14 -14.91
CA ALA A 103 -13.97 -12.51 -16.15
C ALA A 103 -15.11 -11.63 -16.67
N LYS A 104 -14.85 -10.33 -16.82
CA LYS A 104 -15.79 -9.37 -17.43
C LYS A 104 -15.22 -8.83 -18.73
N SER A 105 -16.06 -8.74 -19.74
CA SER A 105 -15.74 -8.06 -21.00
C SER A 105 -16.00 -6.56 -20.84
N ILE A 106 -14.97 -5.74 -20.98
CA ILE A 106 -15.09 -4.28 -21.03
C ILE A 106 -14.83 -3.84 -22.47
N LYS A 107 -15.77 -3.11 -23.06
CA LYS A 107 -15.55 -2.42 -24.35
C LYS A 107 -14.83 -1.11 -24.08
N ALA A 108 -13.68 -0.93 -24.71
CA ALA A 108 -13.01 0.37 -24.74
C ALA A 108 -13.71 1.32 -25.71
N TRP A 109 -13.39 2.60 -25.58
CA TRP A 109 -13.93 3.68 -26.41
C TRP A 109 -13.56 3.53 -27.91
N ASP A 110 -12.51 2.77 -28.23
CA ASP A 110 -12.06 2.45 -29.60
C ASP A 110 -12.74 1.19 -30.18
N GLY A 111 -13.75 0.63 -29.50
CA GLY A 111 -14.49 -0.55 -29.94
C GLY A 111 -13.84 -1.89 -29.60
N LYS A 112 -12.62 -1.91 -29.07
CA LYS A 112 -11.95 -3.16 -28.67
C LYS A 112 -12.58 -3.76 -27.42
N VAL A 113 -12.72 -5.09 -27.40
CA VAL A 113 -13.23 -5.84 -26.25
C VAL A 113 -12.07 -6.44 -25.47
N TYR A 114 -11.95 -6.08 -24.20
CA TYR A 114 -10.95 -6.64 -23.29
C TYR A 114 -11.63 -7.57 -22.28
N ALA A 115 -11.10 -8.79 -22.13
CA ALA A 115 -11.48 -9.67 -21.03
C ALA A 115 -10.62 -9.34 -19.80
N ILE A 116 -11.23 -8.72 -18.79
CA ILE A 116 -10.56 -8.32 -17.55
C ILE A 116 -11.02 -9.26 -16.43
N ARG A 117 -10.06 -9.76 -15.65
CA ARG A 117 -10.33 -10.52 -14.43
C ARG A 117 -10.57 -9.53 -13.30
N THR A 118 -11.81 -9.46 -12.84
CA THR A 118 -12.23 -8.56 -11.77
C THR A 118 -12.56 -9.38 -10.53
N PRO A 119 -11.91 -9.10 -9.38
CA PRO A 119 -12.31 -9.67 -8.10
C PRO A 119 -13.65 -9.06 -7.67
N GLU A 120 -14.60 -9.90 -7.28
CA GLU A 120 -15.93 -9.51 -6.80
C GLU A 120 -16.24 -10.09 -5.43
N GLY A 121 -16.92 -9.28 -4.60
CA GLY A 121 -17.22 -9.61 -3.22
C GLY A 121 -15.97 -9.62 -2.34
N GLY A 122 -15.95 -10.52 -1.38
CA GLY A 122 -14.92 -10.61 -0.36
C GLY A 122 -15.21 -9.69 0.85
N LYS A 123 -14.85 -10.17 2.03
CA LYS A 123 -15.06 -9.46 3.30
C LYS A 123 -13.83 -9.59 4.16
N PHE A 124 -13.46 -8.49 4.81
CA PHE A 124 -12.34 -8.46 5.73
C PHE A 124 -12.83 -8.18 7.15
N LYS A 125 -12.20 -8.85 8.12
CA LYS A 125 -12.24 -8.49 9.53
C LYS A 125 -11.09 -7.54 9.81
N LEU A 126 -11.38 -6.47 10.56
CA LEU A 126 -10.35 -5.62 11.15
C LEU A 126 -9.65 -6.36 12.29
N ASN A 127 -8.33 -6.27 12.34
CA ASN A 127 -7.53 -6.78 13.44
C ASN A 127 -7.76 -5.93 14.71
N GLU A 128 -7.84 -6.56 15.87
CA GLU A 128 -8.08 -5.89 17.16
C GLU A 128 -6.97 -4.88 17.48
N GLU A 129 -5.71 -5.23 17.21
CA GLU A 129 -4.57 -4.31 17.38
C GLU A 129 -4.73 -3.04 16.55
N PHE A 130 -5.21 -3.17 15.31
CA PHE A 130 -5.43 -2.03 14.43
C PHE A 130 -6.63 -1.19 14.89
N ILE A 131 -7.69 -1.83 15.39
CA ILE A 131 -8.82 -1.11 15.99
C ILE A 131 -8.35 -0.28 17.18
N GLN A 132 -7.52 -0.85 18.07
CA GLN A 132 -6.95 -0.12 19.21
C GLN A 132 -6.05 1.03 18.75
N GLU A 133 -5.22 0.81 17.72
CA GLU A 133 -4.38 1.86 17.14
C GLU A 133 -5.25 3.01 16.60
N LEU A 134 -6.32 2.71 15.85
CA LEU A 134 -7.27 3.70 15.35
C LEU A 134 -8.02 4.46 16.48
N LEU A 135 -8.43 3.76 17.53
CA LEU A 135 -9.10 4.38 18.69
C LEU A 135 -8.15 5.29 19.47
N SER A 136 -6.88 4.91 19.61
CA SER A 136 -5.87 5.71 20.31
C SER A 136 -5.61 7.06 19.64
N LEU A 137 -5.78 7.15 18.32
CA LEU A 137 -5.59 8.40 17.55
C LEU A 137 -6.64 9.46 17.89
N LYS A 138 -7.85 9.07 18.34
CA LYS A 138 -8.88 10.00 18.79
C LYS A 138 -8.57 10.63 20.14
N SER A 139 -7.76 9.98 20.98
CA SER A 139 -7.43 10.50 22.32
C SER A 139 -6.40 11.62 22.31
N LYS A 140 -5.64 11.78 21.21
CA LYS A 140 -4.56 12.77 21.08
C LYS A 140 -5.00 14.09 20.43
N SER A 141 -6.28 14.26 20.14
CA SER A 141 -6.84 15.49 19.56
C SER A 141 -7.54 16.37 20.62
N ALA A 142 -6.96 16.47 21.81
CA ALA A 142 -7.40 17.37 22.88
C ALA A 142 -6.42 18.54 23.01
#